data_AF-A0A1J4JB11-F1
#
_entry.id   AF-A0A1J4JB11-F1
#
_cell.length_a   1.000
_cell.length_b   1.000
_cell.length_c   1.000
_cell.angle_alpha   90.00
_cell.angle_beta   90.00
_cell.angle_gamma   90.00
#
_symmetry.space_group_name_H-M   'P 1'
#
loop_
_entity.id
_entity.type
_entity.pdbx_description
1 polymer ?
#
loop_
_entity_poly.entity_id
_entity_poly.type
_entity_poly.pdbx_seq_one_letter_code
_entity_poly.pdbx_strand_id
1 'polypeptide(L)'
;MDTMQEMAEHDQILKEAEAKANEELDEVKAMNAEMMQARVRTIRDQQMLLKKRREQQEKEEDAAMARKLEENRQRAIKIYENREIMLKEQRKLGGEVLMAQIEEKRANNNLEMTRREREKLEMIRANKRALEEEQSIVAEKKKRSSEFLTECMTANSLAMKRKQQEKEREIEESNAIIAYQKEKAAREEEYERKVLAQKALKEKEIAEVRKLQQRVLDSKAIEDELRARRITEEQERKAREQELDKIHKTQQLTETMRQDREQAQLLRQRRLIEIAAIEKAEFDRITEAQRQNREKEREAHERKLKMQEDYRKDLLADTQARREVKRMQPLNNLDEQKHLDELNNDYMDRLERIRQMKLDQLRSEGIPEKYLADLQNKRFVLK
;
A
#
# COMPACT_ATOMS: atom_id res chain seq x y z
N MET A 1 15.08 -24.58 126.46
CA MET A 1 15.33 -24.52 125.01
C MET A 1 14.81 -23.19 124.49
N ASP A 2 13.59 -22.79 124.87
CA ASP A 2 12.99 -21.50 124.47
C ASP A 2 13.79 -20.27 124.93
N THR A 3 14.38 -20.28 126.13
CA THR A 3 15.14 -19.12 126.64
C THR A 3 16.41 -18.78 125.85
N MET A 4 17.03 -19.75 125.16
CA MET A 4 18.21 -19.47 124.31
C MET A 4 17.83 -18.95 122.92
N GLN A 5 16.65 -19.34 122.40
CA GLN A 5 16.14 -18.81 121.13
C GLN A 5 15.63 -17.38 121.31
N GLU A 6 14.91 -17.12 122.40
CA GLU A 6 14.47 -15.76 122.76
C GLU A 6 15.66 -14.81 122.99
N MET A 7 16.73 -15.29 123.64
CA MET A 7 17.97 -14.50 123.78
C MET A 7 18.67 -14.24 122.43
N ALA A 8 18.69 -15.21 121.52
CA ALA A 8 19.32 -15.04 120.21
C ALA A 8 18.52 -14.11 119.30
N GLU A 9 17.19 -14.17 119.34
CA GLU A 9 16.30 -13.24 118.65
C GLU A 9 16.41 -11.83 119.25
N HIS A 10 16.48 -11.72 120.57
CA HIS A 10 16.73 -10.45 121.25
C HIS A 10 18.10 -9.87 120.85
N ASP A 11 19.15 -10.67 120.77
CA ASP A 11 20.48 -10.24 120.32
C ASP A 11 20.50 -9.82 118.84
N GLN A 12 19.71 -10.48 117.98
CA GLN A 12 19.55 -10.06 116.57
C GLN A 12 18.79 -8.74 116.47
N ILE A 13 17.71 -8.58 117.23
CA ILE A 13 16.94 -7.34 117.28
C ILE A 13 17.81 -6.20 117.82
N LEU A 14 18.62 -6.46 118.86
CA LEU A 14 19.59 -5.50 119.37
C LEU A 14 20.63 -5.13 118.31
N LYS A 15 21.21 -6.11 117.59
CA LYS A 15 22.17 -5.84 116.51
C LYS A 15 21.55 -5.07 115.35
N GLU A 16 20.31 -5.36 114.98
CA GLU A 16 19.58 -4.60 113.96
C GLU A 16 19.23 -3.20 114.43
N ALA A 17 18.88 -3.02 115.71
CA ALA A 17 18.63 -1.73 116.31
C ALA A 17 19.91 -0.89 116.40
N GLU A 18 21.03 -1.50 116.80
CA GLU A 18 22.37 -0.89 116.78
C GLU A 18 22.80 -0.53 115.35
N ALA A 19 22.57 -1.41 114.37
CA ALA A 19 22.84 -1.11 112.96
C ALA A 19 22.01 0.07 112.46
N LYS A 20 20.70 0.10 112.76
CA LYS A 20 19.82 1.24 112.40
C LYS A 20 20.24 2.53 113.10
N ALA A 21 20.64 2.46 114.37
CA ALA A 21 21.16 3.61 115.11
C ALA A 21 22.48 4.12 114.52
N ASN A 22 23.37 3.21 114.11
CA ASN A 22 24.62 3.56 113.42
C ASN A 22 24.37 4.19 112.04
N GLU A 23 23.37 3.72 111.29
CA GLU A 23 22.93 4.31 110.01
C GLU A 23 22.31 5.71 110.18
N GLU A 24 21.81 6.05 111.37
CA GLU A 24 21.28 7.39 111.69
C GLU A 24 22.36 8.42 111.99
N LEU A 25 23.61 8.01 112.26
CA LEU A 25 24.75 8.91 112.46
C LEU A 25 25.03 9.71 111.17
N ASP A 26 25.31 10.99 111.32
CA ASP A 26 25.47 11.91 110.17
C ASP A 26 26.69 11.55 109.30
N GLU A 27 27.77 11.02 109.88
CA GLU A 27 28.94 10.55 109.14
C GLU A 27 28.61 9.32 108.28
N VAL A 28 27.80 8.40 108.79
CA VAL A 28 27.38 7.19 108.04
C VAL A 28 26.43 7.55 106.90
N LYS A 29 25.53 8.52 107.11
CA LYS A 29 24.71 9.09 106.03
C LYS A 29 25.56 9.75 104.94
N ALA A 30 26.62 10.47 105.31
CA ALA A 30 27.56 11.06 104.35
C ALA A 30 28.29 9.96 103.55
N MET A 31 28.78 8.91 104.21
CA MET A 31 29.39 7.75 103.54
C MET A 31 28.42 7.02 102.61
N ASN A 32 27.17 6.85 103.02
CA ASN A 32 26.12 6.27 102.17
C ASN A 32 25.80 7.13 100.95
N ALA A 33 25.79 8.46 101.10
CA ALA A 33 25.64 9.38 99.98
C ALA A 33 26.81 9.26 99.00
N GLU A 34 28.05 9.15 99.47
CA GLU A 34 29.22 8.91 98.62
C GLU A 34 29.18 7.54 97.93
N MET A 35 28.77 6.48 98.65
CA MET A 35 28.58 5.15 98.07
C MET A 35 27.51 5.18 96.97
N MET A 36 26.39 5.88 97.18
CA MET A 36 25.35 6.04 96.17
C MET A 36 25.87 6.83 94.97
N GLN A 37 26.64 7.90 95.18
CA GLN A 37 27.28 8.63 94.08
C GLN A 37 28.25 7.75 93.30
N ALA A 38 29.04 6.91 93.96
CA ALA A 38 29.93 5.95 93.30
C ALA A 38 29.15 4.95 92.44
N ARG A 39 28.03 4.40 92.95
CA ARG A 39 27.13 3.52 92.18
C ARG A 39 26.50 4.24 90.97
N VAL A 40 26.10 5.49 91.13
CA VAL A 40 25.55 6.29 90.01
C VAL A 40 26.62 6.57 88.96
N ARG A 41 27.86 6.84 89.36
CA ARG A 41 29.00 7.06 88.45
C ARG A 41 29.32 5.79 87.65
N THR A 42 29.36 4.62 88.27
CA THR A 42 29.62 3.36 87.56
C THR A 42 28.53 3.02 86.55
N ILE A 43 27.26 3.24 86.90
CA ILE A 43 26.15 3.07 85.94
C ILE A 43 26.26 4.07 84.79
N ARG A 44 26.62 5.33 85.06
CA ARG A 44 26.84 6.35 84.02
C ARG A 44 27.96 5.95 83.07
N ASP A 45 29.08 5.45 83.58
CA ASP A 45 30.21 5.01 82.75
C ASP A 45 29.81 3.84 81.85
N GLN A 46 29.04 2.87 82.39
CA GLN A 46 28.47 1.79 81.60
C GLN A 46 27.52 2.29 80.51
N GLN A 47 26.63 3.25 80.83
CA GLN A 47 25.74 3.88 79.84
C GLN A 47 26.53 4.61 78.75
N MET A 48 27.62 5.29 79.10
CA MET A 48 28.50 5.96 78.13
C MET A 48 29.18 4.97 77.19
N LEU A 49 29.64 3.82 77.69
CA LEU A 49 30.20 2.75 76.86
C LEU A 49 29.16 2.13 75.93
N LEU A 50 27.94 1.87 76.42
CA LEU A 50 26.84 1.38 75.60
C LEU A 50 26.46 2.38 74.51
N LYS A 51 26.40 3.67 74.83
CA LYS A 51 26.14 4.73 73.85
C LYS A 51 27.21 4.76 72.76
N LYS A 52 28.49 4.69 73.13
CA LYS A 52 29.61 4.62 72.16
C LYS A 52 29.52 3.40 71.25
N ARG A 53 29.20 2.22 71.80
CA ARG A 53 29.00 1.00 70.99
C ARG A 53 27.83 1.15 70.02
N ARG A 54 26.70 1.69 70.50
CA ARG A 54 25.53 1.95 69.66
C ARG A 54 25.85 2.91 68.52
N GLU A 55 26.56 4.00 68.80
CA GLU A 55 26.98 4.96 67.78
C GLU A 55 27.95 4.33 66.75
N GLN A 56 28.82 3.43 67.18
CA GLN A 56 29.69 2.67 66.26
C GLN A 56 28.87 1.72 65.37
N GLN A 57 27.92 0.99 65.94
CA GLN A 57 27.03 0.11 65.18
C GLN A 57 26.20 0.88 64.17
N GLU A 58 25.60 2.01 64.57
CA GLU A 58 24.84 2.89 63.67
C GLU A 58 25.73 3.39 62.52
N LYS A 59 26.97 3.80 62.78
CA LYS A 59 27.93 4.20 61.73
C LYS A 59 28.31 3.06 60.78
N GLU A 60 28.47 1.85 61.29
CA GLU A 60 28.77 0.67 60.47
C GLU A 60 27.59 0.27 59.59
N GLU A 61 26.36 0.32 60.13
CA GLU A 61 25.11 0.08 59.41
C GLU A 61 24.89 1.12 58.32
N ASP A 62 25.07 2.40 58.63
CA ASP A 62 24.99 3.50 57.66
C ASP A 62 26.03 3.34 56.55
N ALA A 63 27.27 2.98 56.89
CA ALA A 63 28.32 2.73 55.91
C ALA A 63 28.00 1.51 55.03
N ALA A 64 27.44 0.45 55.60
CA ALA A 64 27.00 -0.72 54.84
C ALA A 64 25.82 -0.40 53.91
N MET A 65 24.88 0.43 54.37
CA MET A 65 23.75 0.90 53.58
C MET A 65 24.22 1.78 52.41
N ALA A 66 25.14 2.71 52.65
CA ALA A 66 25.74 3.55 51.62
C ALA A 66 26.44 2.72 50.53
N ARG A 67 27.19 1.67 50.92
CA ARG A 67 27.81 0.75 49.94
C ARG A 67 26.77 0.02 49.10
N LYS A 68 25.70 -0.52 49.71
CA LYS A 68 24.61 -1.17 48.98
C LYS A 68 23.91 -0.21 48.02
N LEU A 69 23.70 1.04 48.42
CA LEU A 69 23.07 2.05 47.58
C LEU A 69 23.94 2.42 46.38
N GLU A 70 25.25 2.55 46.58
CA GLU A 70 26.21 2.79 45.50
C GLU A 70 26.31 1.62 44.52
N GLU A 71 26.33 0.38 45.02
CA GLU A 71 26.25 -0.81 44.17
C GLU A 71 24.98 -0.83 43.32
N ASN A 72 23.82 -0.50 43.92
CA ASN A 72 22.56 -0.43 43.19
C ASN A 72 22.58 0.68 42.14
N ARG A 73 23.16 1.84 42.45
CA ARG A 73 23.37 2.94 41.49
C ARG A 73 24.22 2.48 40.31
N GLN A 74 25.34 1.81 40.57
CA GLN A 74 26.22 1.29 39.52
C GLN A 74 25.54 0.21 38.68
N ARG A 75 24.77 -0.69 39.29
CA ARG A 75 23.97 -1.68 38.55
C ARG A 75 22.93 -1.00 37.66
N ALA A 76 22.25 0.03 38.15
CA ALA A 76 21.30 0.81 37.36
C ALA A 76 21.98 1.46 36.15
N ILE A 77 23.14 2.11 36.36
CA ILE A 77 23.93 2.72 35.26
C ILE A 77 24.30 1.66 34.21
N LYS A 78 24.81 0.50 34.62
CA LYS A 78 25.14 -0.60 33.69
C LYS A 78 23.95 -1.08 32.88
N ILE A 79 22.74 -1.14 33.47
CA ILE A 79 21.53 -1.51 32.75
C ILE A 79 21.22 -0.47 31.65
N TYR A 80 21.36 0.82 31.95
CA TYR A 80 21.16 1.88 30.96
C TYR A 80 22.22 1.85 29.85
N GLU A 81 23.49 1.65 30.19
CA GLU A 81 24.58 1.51 29.21
C GLU A 81 24.34 0.32 28.28
N ASN A 82 24.00 -0.85 28.83
CA ASN A 82 23.67 -2.04 28.05
C ASN A 82 22.49 -1.79 27.11
N ARG A 83 21.45 -1.07 27.58
CA ARG A 83 20.32 -0.69 26.74
C ARG A 83 20.74 0.23 25.59
N GLU A 84 21.61 1.20 25.83
CA GLU A 84 22.15 2.05 24.76
C GLU A 84 22.97 1.27 23.74
N ILE A 85 23.80 0.33 24.19
CA ILE A 85 24.59 -0.54 23.30
C ILE A 85 23.65 -1.35 22.40
N MET A 86 22.64 -2.01 22.99
CA MET A 86 21.65 -2.77 22.22
C MET A 86 20.91 -1.90 21.20
N LEU A 87 20.53 -0.66 21.57
CA LEU A 87 19.89 0.27 20.62
C LEU A 87 20.83 0.71 19.50
N LYS A 88 22.12 0.94 19.80
CA LYS A 88 23.14 1.27 18.79
C LYS A 88 23.36 0.11 17.83
N GLU A 89 23.42 -1.11 18.33
CA GLU A 89 23.55 -2.33 17.51
C GLU A 89 22.33 -2.54 16.62
N GLN A 90 21.12 -2.40 17.15
CA GLN A 90 19.89 -2.46 16.35
C GLN A 90 19.86 -1.41 15.23
N ARG A 91 20.34 -0.18 15.51
CA ARG A 91 20.47 0.87 14.48
C ARG A 91 21.50 0.51 13.41
N LYS A 92 22.64 -0.09 13.79
CA LYS A 92 23.64 -0.57 12.84
C LYS A 92 23.08 -1.67 11.95
N LEU A 93 22.48 -2.70 12.54
CA LEU A 93 21.84 -3.80 11.81
C LEU A 93 20.73 -3.28 10.89
N GLY A 94 19.88 -2.38 11.38
CA GLY A 94 18.86 -1.72 10.56
C GLY A 94 19.45 -0.91 9.40
N GLY A 95 20.57 -0.21 9.64
CA GLY A 95 21.31 0.51 8.61
C GLY A 95 21.93 -0.40 7.55
N GLU A 96 22.53 -1.52 7.96
CA GLU A 96 23.10 -2.54 7.06
C GLU A 96 22.02 -3.14 6.14
N VAL A 97 20.85 -3.49 6.69
CA VAL A 97 19.72 -3.98 5.90
C VAL A 97 19.24 -2.94 4.88
N LEU A 98 19.15 -1.67 5.28
CA LEU A 98 18.76 -0.60 4.36
C LEU A 98 19.81 -0.38 3.26
N MET A 99 21.09 -0.44 3.60
CA MET A 99 22.17 -0.35 2.61
C MET A 99 22.11 -1.50 1.61
N ALA A 100 21.90 -2.74 2.09
CA ALA A 100 21.73 -3.90 1.23
C ALA A 100 20.50 -3.74 0.29
N GLN A 101 19.38 -3.22 0.80
CA GLN A 101 18.20 -2.93 -0.02
C GLN A 101 18.46 -1.85 -1.08
N ILE A 102 19.24 -0.81 -0.74
CA ILE A 102 19.63 0.23 -1.68
C ILE A 102 20.54 -0.34 -2.78
N GLU A 103 21.48 -1.20 -2.42
CA GLU A 103 22.37 -1.88 -3.36
C GLU A 103 21.59 -2.82 -4.28
N GLU A 104 20.67 -3.62 -3.75
CA GLU A 104 19.78 -4.48 -4.54
C GLU A 104 18.93 -3.66 -5.51
N LYS A 105 18.33 -2.55 -5.04
CA LYS A 105 17.56 -1.65 -5.90
C LYS A 105 18.41 -1.00 -6.99
N ARG A 106 19.66 -0.63 -6.68
CA ARG A 106 20.61 -0.10 -7.69
C ARG A 106 20.97 -1.17 -8.72
N ALA A 107 21.21 -2.40 -8.29
CA ALA A 107 21.49 -3.52 -9.20
C ALA A 107 20.30 -3.80 -10.13
N ASN A 108 19.08 -3.84 -9.58
CA ASN A 108 17.85 -4.01 -10.35
C ASN A 108 17.63 -2.86 -11.34
N ASN A 109 17.85 -1.61 -10.93
CA ASN A 109 17.78 -0.46 -11.84
C ASN A 109 18.80 -0.58 -12.99
N ASN A 110 20.04 -1.01 -12.71
CA ASN A 110 21.04 -1.23 -13.76
C ASN A 110 20.62 -2.36 -14.71
N LEU A 111 20.05 -3.46 -14.20
CA LEU A 111 19.50 -4.53 -15.02
C LEU A 111 18.35 -4.05 -15.90
N GLU A 112 17.43 -3.24 -15.38
CA GLU A 112 16.37 -2.63 -16.19
C GLU A 112 16.91 -1.69 -17.26
N MET A 113 17.89 -0.86 -16.93
CA MET A 113 18.54 0.04 -17.89
C MET A 113 19.20 -0.75 -19.02
N THR A 114 19.98 -1.79 -18.70
CA THR A 114 20.59 -2.65 -19.73
C THR A 114 19.55 -3.39 -20.57
N ARG A 115 18.41 -3.80 -19.98
CA ARG A 115 17.31 -4.41 -20.73
C ARG A 115 16.66 -3.41 -21.70
N ARG A 116 16.38 -2.19 -21.25
CA ARG A 116 15.85 -1.10 -22.09
C ARG A 116 16.82 -0.74 -23.22
N GLU A 117 18.12 -0.73 -22.95
CA GLU A 117 19.14 -0.50 -23.98
C GLU A 117 19.17 -1.62 -25.03
N ARG A 118 19.03 -2.89 -24.61
CA ARG A 118 18.90 -4.03 -25.54
C ARG A 118 17.65 -3.91 -26.39
N GLU A 119 16.49 -3.65 -25.79
CA GLU A 119 15.22 -3.44 -26.50
C GLU A 119 15.34 -2.27 -27.50
N LYS A 120 15.97 -1.16 -27.10
CA LYS A 120 16.25 -0.02 -27.99
C LYS A 120 17.16 -0.39 -29.15
N LEU A 121 18.23 -1.15 -28.91
CA LEU A 121 19.13 -1.62 -29.96
C LEU A 121 18.44 -2.57 -30.94
N GLU A 122 17.59 -3.47 -30.45
CA GLU A 122 16.78 -4.36 -31.28
C GLU A 122 15.79 -3.58 -32.13
N MET A 123 15.10 -2.60 -31.55
CA MET A 123 14.22 -1.69 -32.29
C MET A 123 14.97 -0.93 -33.38
N ILE A 124 16.16 -0.39 -33.08
CA ILE A 124 16.99 0.29 -34.08
C ILE A 124 17.39 -0.66 -35.20
N ARG A 125 17.77 -1.91 -34.90
CA ARG A 125 18.09 -2.92 -35.93
C ARG A 125 16.87 -3.26 -36.78
N ALA A 126 15.70 -3.42 -36.18
CA ALA A 126 14.45 -3.68 -36.90
C ALA A 126 14.11 -2.51 -37.84
N ASN A 127 14.21 -1.27 -37.36
CA ASN A 127 14.00 -0.08 -38.19
C ASN A 127 15.02 0.02 -39.34
N LYS A 128 16.29 -0.33 -39.11
CA LYS A 128 17.29 -0.36 -40.18
C LYS A 128 16.94 -1.39 -41.26
N ARG A 129 16.54 -2.60 -40.86
CA ARG A 129 16.10 -3.64 -41.82
C ARG A 129 14.87 -3.19 -42.61
N ALA A 130 13.88 -2.60 -41.94
CA ALA A 130 12.70 -2.06 -42.61
C ALA A 130 13.05 -0.96 -43.62
N LEU A 131 14.01 -0.07 -43.27
CA LEU A 131 14.49 0.98 -44.18
C LEU A 131 15.25 0.38 -45.38
N GLU A 132 16.08 -0.63 -45.18
CA GLU A 132 16.79 -1.33 -46.26
C GLU A 132 15.80 -2.04 -47.22
N GLU A 133 14.78 -2.70 -46.67
CA GLU A 133 13.70 -3.32 -47.44
C GLU A 133 12.92 -2.26 -48.24
N GLU A 134 12.55 -1.14 -47.63
CA GLU A 134 11.87 -0.04 -48.30
C GLU A 134 12.72 0.55 -49.44
N GLN A 135 14.03 0.76 -49.21
CA GLN A 135 14.96 1.19 -50.25
C GLN A 135 15.05 0.20 -51.40
N SER A 136 15.05 -1.11 -51.11
CA SER A 136 15.07 -2.15 -52.14
C SER A 136 13.81 -2.15 -53.00
N ILE A 137 12.62 -1.98 -52.38
CA ILE A 137 11.33 -1.88 -53.06
C ILE A 137 11.27 -0.62 -53.93
N VAL A 138 11.75 0.53 -53.41
CA VAL A 138 11.80 1.78 -54.18
C VAL A 138 12.75 1.65 -55.36
N ALA A 139 13.91 1.03 -55.18
CA ALA A 139 14.87 0.79 -56.25
C ALA A 139 14.29 -0.15 -57.33
N GLU A 140 13.63 -1.23 -56.92
CA GLU A 140 12.97 -2.16 -57.85
C GLU A 140 11.82 -1.47 -58.62
N LYS A 141 11.00 -0.67 -57.93
CA LYS A 141 9.95 0.13 -58.56
C LYS A 141 10.51 1.12 -59.58
N LYS A 142 11.62 1.79 -59.24
CA LYS A 142 12.33 2.70 -60.16
C LYS A 142 12.88 1.95 -61.37
N LYS A 143 13.46 0.76 -61.15
CA LYS A 143 13.97 -0.10 -62.22
C LYS A 143 12.85 -0.53 -63.16
N ARG A 144 11.76 -1.08 -62.64
CA ARG A 144 10.56 -1.46 -63.42
C ARG A 144 9.98 -0.27 -64.16
N SER A 145 9.91 0.91 -63.53
CA SER A 145 9.45 2.13 -64.18
C SER A 145 10.39 2.56 -65.32
N SER A 146 11.70 2.39 -65.16
CA SER A 146 12.68 2.70 -66.22
C SER A 146 12.62 1.72 -67.38
N GLU A 147 12.49 0.41 -67.08
CA GLU A 147 12.33 -0.65 -68.07
C GLU A 147 11.04 -0.40 -68.88
N PHE A 148 9.93 -0.13 -68.21
CA PHE A 148 8.66 0.22 -68.86
C PHE A 148 8.79 1.48 -69.74
N LEU A 149 9.50 2.52 -69.29
CA LEU A 149 9.74 3.71 -70.11
C LEU A 149 10.57 3.37 -71.35
N THR A 150 11.61 2.55 -71.22
CA THR A 150 12.42 2.10 -72.37
C THR A 150 11.62 1.24 -73.35
N GLU A 151 10.73 0.38 -72.86
CA GLU A 151 9.80 -0.38 -73.71
C GLU A 151 8.83 0.54 -74.46
N CYS A 152 8.28 1.55 -73.78
CA CYS A 152 7.44 2.56 -74.43
C CYS A 152 8.19 3.35 -75.50
N MET A 153 9.44 3.75 -75.21
CA MET A 153 10.27 4.48 -76.17
C MET A 153 10.66 3.62 -77.38
N THR A 154 11.03 2.35 -77.17
CA THR A 154 11.34 1.43 -78.26
C THR A 154 10.10 1.13 -79.11
N ALA A 155 8.95 0.86 -78.50
CA ALA A 155 7.69 0.67 -79.20
C ALA A 155 7.29 1.91 -80.02
N ASN A 156 7.43 3.11 -79.47
CA ASN A 156 7.15 4.36 -80.18
C ASN A 156 8.14 4.57 -81.34
N SER A 157 9.44 4.31 -81.12
CA SER A 157 10.44 4.39 -82.20
C SER A 157 10.16 3.41 -83.33
N LEU A 158 9.66 2.22 -83.01
CA LEU A 158 9.32 1.18 -83.99
C LEU A 158 8.03 1.51 -84.74
N ALA A 159 7.05 2.11 -84.06
CA ALA A 159 5.85 2.66 -84.69
C ALA A 159 6.19 3.82 -85.64
N MET A 160 7.08 4.73 -85.24
CA MET A 160 7.56 5.82 -86.09
C MET A 160 8.31 5.31 -87.33
N LYS A 161 9.18 4.30 -87.17
CA LYS A 161 9.86 3.64 -88.30
C LYS A 161 8.86 2.97 -89.25
N ARG A 162 7.85 2.26 -88.73
CA ARG A 162 6.79 1.66 -89.55
C ARG A 162 6.03 2.72 -90.35
N LYS A 163 5.63 3.81 -89.70
CA LYS A 163 4.94 4.92 -90.37
C LYS A 163 5.82 5.57 -91.44
N GLN A 164 7.13 5.68 -91.20
CA GLN A 164 8.07 6.21 -92.19
C GLN A 164 8.21 5.28 -93.39
N GLN A 165 8.32 3.96 -93.16
CA GLN A 165 8.35 2.96 -94.23
C GLN A 165 7.03 2.92 -95.03
N GLU A 166 5.88 3.08 -94.38
CA GLU A 166 4.59 3.21 -95.07
C GLU A 166 4.57 4.45 -95.97
N LYS A 167 5.03 5.60 -95.47
CA LYS A 167 5.16 6.81 -96.29
C LYS A 167 6.12 6.65 -97.46
N GLU A 168 7.24 5.97 -97.27
CA GLU A 168 8.20 5.69 -98.34
C GLU A 168 7.58 4.79 -99.41
N ARG A 169 6.83 3.76 -99.01
CA ARG A 169 6.05 2.92 -99.93
C ARG A 169 4.97 3.71 -100.66
N GLU A 170 4.23 4.58 -99.98
CA GLU A 170 3.24 5.47 -100.61
C GLU A 170 3.89 6.41 -101.65
N ILE A 171 5.10 6.92 -101.35
CA ILE A 171 5.87 7.75 -102.30
C ILE A 171 6.36 6.92 -103.48
N GLU A 172 6.84 5.70 -103.27
CA GLU A 172 7.25 4.77 -104.33
C GLU A 172 6.07 4.39 -105.23
N GLU A 173 4.92 4.04 -104.65
CA GLU A 173 3.69 3.74 -105.38
C GLU A 173 3.18 4.97 -106.15
N SER A 174 3.21 6.15 -105.54
CA SER A 174 2.87 7.42 -106.19
C SER A 174 3.80 7.73 -107.37
N ASN A 175 5.12 7.55 -107.19
CA ASN A 175 6.09 7.73 -108.26
C ASN A 175 5.92 6.71 -109.39
N ALA A 176 5.58 5.46 -109.08
CA ALA A 176 5.27 4.43 -110.06
C ALA A 176 3.98 4.76 -110.84
N ILE A 177 2.96 5.28 -110.16
CA ILE A 177 1.74 5.79 -110.79
C ILE A 177 2.07 6.98 -111.70
N ILE A 178 2.90 7.93 -111.27
CA ILE A 178 3.32 9.08 -112.08
C ILE A 178 4.13 8.62 -113.30
N ALA A 179 5.02 7.64 -113.16
CA ALA A 179 5.79 7.09 -114.28
C ALA A 179 4.88 6.38 -115.30
N TYR A 180 3.94 5.55 -114.82
CA TYR A 180 2.94 4.91 -115.65
C TYR A 180 2.00 5.92 -116.33
N GLN A 181 1.58 6.97 -115.62
CA GLN A 181 0.78 8.07 -116.17
C GLN A 181 1.56 8.88 -117.20
N LYS A 182 2.87 9.12 -117.01
CA LYS A 182 3.73 9.79 -118.01
C LYS A 182 3.90 8.93 -119.26
N GLU A 183 4.08 7.62 -119.11
CA GLU A 183 4.19 6.71 -120.26
C GLU A 183 2.86 6.59 -121.01
N LYS A 184 1.75 6.51 -120.27
CA LYS A 184 0.40 6.54 -120.83
C LYS A 184 0.10 7.88 -121.51
N ALA A 185 0.48 9.00 -120.89
CA ALA A 185 0.31 10.33 -121.45
C ALA A 185 1.17 10.53 -122.71
N ALA A 186 2.38 9.98 -122.78
CA ALA A 186 3.20 10.01 -124.00
C ALA A 186 2.57 9.17 -125.13
N ARG A 187 2.04 7.98 -124.78
CA ARG A 187 1.33 7.10 -125.73
C ARG A 187 0.01 7.72 -126.20
N GLU A 188 -0.70 8.41 -125.31
CA GLU A 188 -1.89 9.20 -125.61
C GLU A 188 -1.54 10.48 -126.37
N GLU A 189 -0.40 11.16 -126.14
CA GLU A 189 0.04 12.33 -126.89
C GLU A 189 0.43 11.96 -128.33
N GLU A 190 1.06 10.81 -128.55
CA GLU A 190 1.31 10.28 -129.89
C GLU A 190 0.03 9.91 -130.64
N TYR A 191 -0.97 9.41 -129.91
CA TYR A 191 -2.30 9.14 -130.45
C TYR A 191 -3.10 10.44 -130.67
N GLU A 192 -3.00 11.40 -129.75
CA GLU A 192 -3.64 12.70 -129.81
C GLU A 192 -3.04 13.55 -130.91
N ARG A 193 -1.73 13.53 -131.20
CA ARG A 193 -1.18 14.22 -132.38
C ARG A 193 -1.74 13.68 -133.70
N LYS A 194 -1.99 12.38 -133.78
CA LYS A 194 -2.66 11.75 -134.94
C LYS A 194 -4.14 12.08 -135.00
N VAL A 195 -4.79 12.20 -133.84
CA VAL A 195 -6.22 12.53 -133.71
C VAL A 195 -6.48 14.05 -133.78
N LEU A 196 -5.56 14.94 -133.41
CA LEU A 196 -5.63 16.41 -133.50
C LEU A 196 -5.60 16.86 -134.94
N ALA A 197 -4.82 16.17 -135.79
CA ALA A 197 -4.89 16.36 -137.24
C ALA A 197 -6.27 16.01 -137.82
N GLN A 198 -7.00 15.06 -137.21
CA GLN A 198 -8.38 14.70 -137.57
C GLN A 198 -9.46 15.52 -136.85
N LYS A 199 -9.17 16.03 -135.63
CA LYS A 199 -10.08 16.80 -134.78
C LYS A 199 -10.04 18.29 -135.10
N ALA A 200 -8.94 18.86 -135.60
CA ALA A 200 -8.92 20.25 -136.10
C ALA A 200 -9.95 20.48 -137.23
N LEU A 201 -10.35 19.41 -137.95
CA LEU A 201 -11.44 19.41 -138.92
C LEU A 201 -12.85 19.32 -138.29
N LYS A 202 -12.97 18.84 -137.05
CA LYS A 202 -14.24 18.63 -136.33
C LYS A 202 -14.43 19.55 -135.10
N GLU A 203 -13.43 20.32 -134.70
CA GLU A 203 -13.44 21.22 -133.54
C GLU A 203 -14.20 22.53 -133.78
N LYS A 204 -14.62 22.80 -135.03
CA LYS A 204 -15.61 23.84 -135.33
C LYS A 204 -17.05 23.47 -134.94
N GLU A 205 -17.33 22.20 -134.61
CA GLU A 205 -18.71 21.73 -134.40
C GLU A 205 -19.02 21.25 -132.97
N ILE A 206 -18.04 21.09 -132.07
CA ILE A 206 -18.28 20.46 -130.74
C ILE A 206 -17.69 21.31 -129.59
N ALA A 207 -17.70 22.63 -129.74
CA ALA A 207 -17.46 23.55 -128.63
C ALA A 207 -18.75 23.89 -127.84
N GLU A 208 -19.94 23.64 -128.42
CA GLU A 208 -21.22 24.00 -127.78
C GLU A 208 -21.76 22.96 -126.77
N VAL A 209 -21.31 21.70 -126.80
CA VAL A 209 -21.94 20.62 -126.00
C VAL A 209 -21.25 20.34 -124.65
N ARG A 210 -20.02 20.83 -124.41
CA ARG A 210 -19.27 20.55 -123.17
C ARG A 210 -19.57 21.45 -121.98
N LYS A 211 -20.39 22.49 -122.15
CA LYS A 211 -20.86 23.32 -121.01
C LYS A 211 -21.98 22.64 -120.19
N LEU A 212 -22.55 21.53 -120.68
CA LEU A 212 -23.76 20.93 -120.11
C LEU A 212 -23.51 19.74 -119.17
N GLN A 213 -22.29 19.19 -119.08
CA GLN A 213 -22.04 17.95 -118.33
C GLN A 213 -21.25 18.12 -117.03
N GLN A 214 -21.24 19.33 -116.47
CA GLN A 214 -20.67 19.61 -115.15
C GLN A 214 -21.68 19.43 -114.00
N ARG A 215 -22.72 18.60 -114.21
CA ARG A 215 -23.80 18.35 -113.23
C ARG A 215 -23.85 16.93 -112.66
N VAL A 216 -23.02 16.01 -113.15
CA VAL A 216 -23.03 14.60 -112.68
C VAL A 216 -22.13 14.40 -111.45
N LEU A 217 -21.28 15.37 -111.12
CA LEU A 217 -20.37 15.29 -109.97
C LEU A 217 -21.04 15.56 -108.61
N ASP A 218 -22.26 16.10 -108.59
CA ASP A 218 -23.01 16.34 -107.35
C ASP A 218 -23.79 15.11 -106.85
N SER A 219 -23.87 14.04 -107.65
CA SER A 219 -24.70 12.87 -107.30
C SER A 219 -24.02 11.86 -106.36
N LYS A 220 -22.72 12.01 -106.07
CA LYS A 220 -21.98 11.12 -105.15
C LYS A 220 -21.90 11.62 -103.70
N ALA A 221 -22.31 12.85 -103.42
CA ALA A 221 -22.32 13.41 -102.06
C ALA A 221 -23.47 12.87 -101.18
N ILE A 222 -24.43 12.14 -101.76
CA ILE A 222 -25.65 11.67 -101.08
C ILE A 222 -25.46 10.27 -100.46
N GLU A 223 -24.54 9.44 -100.96
CA GLU A 223 -24.35 8.07 -100.44
C GLU A 223 -23.58 8.01 -99.10
N ASP A 224 -22.78 9.04 -98.76
CA ASP A 224 -22.03 9.10 -97.51
C ASP A 224 -22.83 9.67 -96.33
N GLU A 225 -23.92 10.41 -96.58
CA GLU A 225 -24.77 10.96 -95.52
C GLU A 225 -25.63 9.87 -94.84
N LEU A 226 -25.98 8.80 -95.57
CA LEU A 226 -26.79 7.68 -95.04
C LEU A 226 -25.99 6.71 -94.16
N ARG A 227 -24.66 6.66 -94.28
CA ARG A 227 -23.79 5.78 -93.49
C ARG A 227 -23.45 6.40 -92.12
N ALA A 228 -23.40 7.73 -92.03
CA ALA A 228 -23.14 8.48 -90.79
C ALA A 228 -24.29 8.43 -89.77
N ARG A 229 -25.56 8.33 -90.23
CA ARG A 229 -26.74 8.31 -89.34
C ARG A 229 -26.96 6.98 -88.59
N ARG A 230 -26.49 5.83 -89.12
CA ARG A 230 -26.59 4.54 -88.41
C ARG A 230 -25.51 4.36 -87.33
N ILE A 231 -24.30 4.89 -87.57
CA ILE A 231 -23.19 4.80 -86.61
C ILE A 231 -23.45 5.68 -85.38
N THR A 232 -24.09 6.83 -85.57
CA THR A 232 -24.46 7.76 -84.49
C THR A 232 -25.57 7.19 -83.60
N GLU A 233 -26.61 6.56 -84.18
CA GLU A 233 -27.66 5.89 -83.39
C GLU A 233 -27.17 4.65 -82.62
N GLU A 234 -26.25 3.86 -83.20
CA GLU A 234 -25.69 2.68 -82.52
C GLU A 234 -24.75 3.07 -81.37
N GLN A 235 -23.99 4.17 -81.52
CA GLN A 235 -23.19 4.72 -80.43
C GLN A 235 -24.04 5.35 -79.32
N GLU A 236 -25.15 5.99 -79.67
CA GLU A 236 -26.06 6.58 -78.69
C GLU A 236 -26.82 5.52 -77.86
N ARG A 237 -27.10 4.34 -78.43
CA ARG A 237 -27.64 3.19 -77.67
C ARG A 237 -26.61 2.59 -76.71
N LYS A 238 -25.38 2.37 -77.17
CA LYS A 238 -24.27 1.86 -76.32
C LYS A 238 -23.90 2.84 -75.21
N ALA A 239 -23.98 4.15 -75.45
CA ALA A 239 -23.76 5.18 -74.44
C ALA A 239 -24.84 5.14 -73.34
N ARG A 240 -26.12 5.00 -73.73
CA ARG A 240 -27.24 4.88 -72.78
C ARG A 240 -27.17 3.62 -71.92
N GLU A 241 -26.80 2.47 -72.50
CA GLU A 241 -26.59 1.24 -71.73
C GLU A 241 -25.43 1.39 -70.73
N GLN A 242 -24.32 2.01 -71.13
CA GLN A 242 -23.18 2.25 -70.23
C GLN A 242 -23.50 3.26 -69.12
N GLU A 243 -24.36 4.25 -69.35
CA GLU A 243 -24.81 5.17 -68.30
C GLU A 243 -25.73 4.47 -67.29
N LEU A 244 -26.66 3.65 -67.75
CA LEU A 244 -27.53 2.85 -66.88
C LEU A 244 -26.72 1.87 -66.02
N ASP A 245 -25.72 1.19 -66.60
CA ASP A 245 -24.83 0.29 -65.87
C ASP A 245 -23.98 1.02 -64.82
N LYS A 246 -23.53 2.24 -65.12
CA LYS A 246 -22.79 3.08 -64.16
C LYS A 246 -23.69 3.49 -63.01
N ILE A 247 -24.93 3.91 -63.28
CA ILE A 247 -25.92 4.27 -62.26
C ILE A 247 -26.26 3.06 -61.38
N HIS A 248 -26.42 1.88 -61.97
CA HIS A 248 -26.70 0.66 -61.21
C HIS A 248 -25.53 0.26 -60.31
N LYS A 249 -24.28 0.34 -60.81
CA LYS A 249 -23.08 0.08 -60.01
C LYS A 249 -22.89 1.08 -58.87
N THR A 250 -23.17 2.37 -59.11
CA THR A 250 -23.08 3.37 -58.04
C THR A 250 -24.16 3.15 -56.98
N GLN A 251 -25.39 2.79 -57.37
CA GLN A 251 -26.47 2.44 -56.45
C GLN A 251 -26.12 1.21 -55.59
N GLN A 252 -25.60 0.15 -56.21
CA GLN A 252 -25.14 -1.05 -55.49
C GLN A 252 -24.03 -0.70 -54.49
N LEU A 253 -23.05 0.10 -54.90
CA LEU A 253 -21.95 0.52 -54.03
C LEU A 253 -22.45 1.39 -52.85
N THR A 254 -23.41 2.29 -53.10
CA THR A 254 -24.01 3.09 -52.01
C THR A 254 -24.78 2.23 -51.03
N GLU A 255 -25.47 1.20 -51.49
CA GLU A 255 -26.24 0.30 -50.63
C GLU A 255 -25.32 -0.60 -49.79
N THR A 256 -24.22 -1.11 -50.36
CA THR A 256 -23.22 -1.86 -49.59
C THR A 256 -22.54 -0.96 -48.56
N MET A 257 -22.16 0.28 -48.92
CA MET A 257 -21.59 1.23 -47.96
C MET A 257 -22.56 1.58 -46.82
N ARG A 258 -23.87 1.62 -47.11
CA ARG A 258 -24.91 1.84 -46.10
C ARG A 258 -25.00 0.65 -45.15
N GLN A 259 -25.05 -0.58 -45.69
CA GLN A 259 -25.08 -1.81 -44.88
C GLN A 259 -23.82 -1.94 -44.00
N ASP A 260 -22.64 -1.64 -44.54
CA ASP A 260 -21.39 -1.65 -43.78
C ASP A 260 -21.39 -0.62 -42.64
N ARG A 261 -21.95 0.59 -42.89
CA ARG A 261 -22.13 1.61 -41.84
C ARG A 261 -23.09 1.15 -40.75
N GLU A 262 -24.22 0.55 -41.12
CA GLU A 262 -25.20 0.02 -40.17
C GLU A 262 -24.59 -1.11 -39.33
N GLN A 263 -23.83 -2.03 -39.95
CA GLN A 263 -23.10 -3.09 -39.24
C GLN A 263 -22.03 -2.53 -38.31
N ALA A 264 -21.25 -1.54 -38.75
CA ALA A 264 -20.24 -0.89 -37.91
C ALA A 264 -20.87 -0.16 -36.71
N GLN A 265 -22.02 0.49 -36.90
CA GLN A 265 -22.79 1.11 -35.81
C GLN A 265 -23.29 0.08 -34.81
N LEU A 266 -23.85 -1.05 -35.26
CA LEU A 266 -24.30 -2.15 -34.41
C LEU A 266 -23.14 -2.77 -33.61
N LEU A 267 -22.00 -3.03 -34.25
CA LEU A 267 -20.81 -3.55 -33.57
C LEU A 267 -20.29 -2.57 -32.52
N ARG A 268 -20.28 -1.26 -32.82
CA ARG A 268 -19.90 -0.23 -31.86
C ARG A 268 -20.86 -0.19 -30.68
N GLN A 269 -22.17 -0.27 -30.90
CA GLN A 269 -23.17 -0.33 -29.84
C GLN A 269 -23.01 -1.57 -28.98
N ARG A 270 -22.79 -2.75 -29.57
CA ARG A 270 -22.54 -4.00 -28.83
C ARG A 270 -21.31 -3.91 -27.94
N ARG A 271 -20.18 -3.40 -28.47
CA ARG A 271 -18.97 -3.18 -27.66
C ARG A 271 -19.21 -2.21 -26.51
N LEU A 272 -20.00 -1.17 -26.73
CA LEU A 272 -20.32 -0.20 -25.68
C LEU A 272 -21.20 -0.81 -24.59
N ILE A 273 -22.14 -1.68 -24.95
CA ILE A 273 -22.96 -2.47 -24.00
C ILE A 273 -22.08 -3.46 -23.23
N GLU A 274 -21.15 -4.15 -23.90
CA GLU A 274 -20.22 -5.09 -23.25
C GLU A 274 -19.31 -4.38 -22.24
N ILE A 275 -18.75 -3.23 -22.62
CA ILE A 275 -17.93 -2.40 -21.72
C ILE A 275 -18.77 -1.95 -20.52
N ALA A 276 -19.97 -1.42 -20.75
CA ALA A 276 -20.85 -1.01 -19.66
C ALA A 276 -21.25 -2.17 -18.73
N ALA A 277 -21.41 -3.39 -19.28
CA ALA A 277 -21.68 -4.59 -18.48
C ALA A 277 -20.48 -5.00 -17.61
N ILE A 278 -19.25 -4.91 -18.15
CA ILE A 278 -18.01 -5.16 -17.40
C ILE A 278 -17.84 -4.12 -16.30
N GLU A 279 -17.97 -2.83 -16.63
CA GLU A 279 -17.88 -1.73 -15.67
C GLU A 279 -18.92 -1.87 -14.55
N LYS A 280 -20.17 -2.24 -14.89
CA LYS A 280 -21.21 -2.50 -13.89
C LYS A 280 -20.84 -3.69 -13.00
N ALA A 281 -20.34 -4.79 -13.56
CA ALA A 281 -19.94 -5.96 -12.78
C ALA A 281 -18.76 -5.65 -11.83
N GLU A 282 -17.79 -4.83 -12.27
CA GLU A 282 -16.71 -4.35 -11.41
C GLU A 282 -17.22 -3.42 -10.31
N PHE A 283 -18.12 -2.49 -10.65
CA PHE A 283 -18.77 -1.61 -9.68
C PHE A 283 -19.55 -2.39 -8.62
N ASP A 284 -20.30 -3.40 -9.03
CA ASP A 284 -21.07 -4.26 -8.12
C ASP A 284 -20.13 -5.03 -7.18
N ARG A 285 -19.03 -5.62 -7.70
CA ARG A 285 -18.00 -6.27 -6.86
C ARG A 285 -17.37 -5.33 -5.85
N ILE A 286 -17.03 -4.10 -6.26
CA ILE A 286 -16.46 -3.09 -5.36
C ILE A 286 -17.48 -2.69 -4.29
N THR A 287 -18.74 -2.53 -4.68
CA THR A 287 -19.83 -2.16 -3.77
C THR A 287 -20.10 -3.26 -2.74
N GLU A 288 -20.11 -4.52 -3.16
CA GLU A 288 -20.22 -5.69 -2.28
C GLU A 288 -19.04 -5.78 -1.32
N ALA A 289 -17.81 -5.59 -1.79
CA ALA A 289 -16.62 -5.57 -0.94
C ALA A 289 -16.68 -4.43 0.10
N GLN A 290 -17.12 -3.23 -0.31
CA GLN A 290 -17.34 -2.11 0.61
C GLN A 290 -18.45 -2.39 1.62
N ARG A 291 -19.52 -3.09 1.22
CA ARG A 291 -20.61 -3.49 2.12
C ARG A 291 -20.11 -4.50 3.14
N GLN A 292 -19.38 -5.54 2.72
CA GLN A 292 -18.78 -6.54 3.60
C GLN A 292 -17.79 -5.91 4.58
N ASN A 293 -16.96 -4.96 4.12
CA ASN A 293 -16.05 -4.25 5.01
C ASN A 293 -16.81 -3.41 6.05
N ARG A 294 -17.88 -2.70 5.65
CA ARG A 294 -18.75 -1.98 6.59
C ARG A 294 -19.44 -2.89 7.60
N GLU A 295 -19.90 -4.07 7.18
CA GLU A 295 -20.48 -5.07 8.08
C GLU A 295 -19.42 -5.59 9.07
N LYS A 296 -18.21 -5.93 8.61
CA LYS A 296 -17.09 -6.33 9.48
C LYS A 296 -16.68 -5.24 10.47
N GLU A 297 -16.64 -3.98 10.04
CA GLU A 297 -16.36 -2.85 10.93
C GLU A 297 -17.44 -2.66 12.00
N ARG A 298 -18.72 -2.80 11.61
CA ARG A 298 -19.86 -2.78 12.56
C ARG A 298 -19.76 -3.91 13.57
N GLU A 299 -19.51 -5.15 13.12
CA GLU A 299 -19.33 -6.29 14.03
C GLU A 299 -18.14 -6.10 14.98
N ALA A 300 -17.01 -5.59 14.47
CA ALA A 300 -15.84 -5.31 15.31
C ALA A 300 -16.13 -4.21 16.34
N HIS A 301 -16.91 -3.19 15.96
CA HIS A 301 -17.36 -2.14 16.86
C HIS A 301 -18.31 -2.67 17.93
N GLU A 302 -19.30 -3.50 17.56
CA GLU A 302 -20.20 -4.15 18.51
C GLU A 302 -19.46 -5.07 19.48
N ARG A 303 -18.47 -5.83 19.01
CA ARG A 303 -17.62 -6.65 19.89
C ARG A 303 -16.84 -5.79 20.88
N LYS A 304 -16.28 -4.66 20.44
CA LYS A 304 -15.59 -3.71 21.33
C LYS A 304 -16.54 -3.11 22.36
N LEU A 305 -17.75 -2.71 21.95
CA LEU A 305 -18.77 -2.22 22.87
C LEU A 305 -19.15 -3.27 23.91
N LYS A 306 -19.40 -4.52 23.49
CA LYS A 306 -19.69 -5.63 24.42
C LYS A 306 -18.55 -5.85 25.41
N MET A 307 -17.30 -5.89 24.93
CA MET A 307 -16.12 -5.99 25.80
C MET A 307 -16.03 -4.83 26.81
N GLN A 308 -16.34 -3.60 26.39
CA GLN A 308 -16.38 -2.45 27.29
C GLN A 308 -17.53 -2.51 28.29
N GLU A 309 -18.71 -2.99 27.87
CA GLU A 309 -19.85 -3.19 28.75
C GLU A 309 -19.57 -4.26 29.81
N ASP A 310 -18.96 -5.38 29.42
CA ASP A 310 -18.59 -6.45 30.33
C ASP A 310 -17.50 -5.99 31.29
N TYR A 311 -16.46 -5.30 30.79
CA TYR A 311 -15.47 -4.66 31.66
C TYR A 311 -16.09 -3.66 32.64
N ARG A 312 -17.09 -2.88 32.20
CA ARG A 312 -17.81 -1.96 33.08
C ARG A 312 -18.60 -2.70 34.15
N LYS A 313 -19.27 -3.81 33.81
CA LYS A 313 -19.98 -4.66 34.78
C LYS A 313 -19.02 -5.25 35.80
N ASP A 314 -17.87 -5.77 35.36
CA ASP A 314 -16.85 -6.34 36.23
C ASP A 314 -16.28 -5.28 37.19
N LEU A 315 -16.01 -4.08 36.69
CA LEU A 315 -15.55 -2.97 37.52
C LEU A 315 -16.61 -2.56 38.54
N LEU A 316 -17.89 -2.50 38.14
CA LEU A 316 -18.99 -2.23 39.06
C LEU A 316 -19.08 -3.31 40.14
N ALA A 317 -18.97 -4.59 39.77
CA ALA A 317 -18.97 -5.70 40.71
C ALA A 317 -17.79 -5.62 41.71
N ASP A 318 -16.56 -5.36 41.24
CA ASP A 318 -15.38 -5.17 42.12
C ASP A 318 -15.58 -3.96 43.05
N THR A 319 -16.11 -2.84 42.53
CA THR A 319 -16.36 -1.66 43.38
C THR A 319 -17.45 -1.93 44.42
N GLN A 320 -18.48 -2.71 44.09
CA GLN A 320 -19.53 -3.12 45.03
C GLN A 320 -18.95 -4.07 46.09
N ALA A 321 -18.22 -5.10 45.69
CA ALA A 321 -17.56 -6.03 46.62
C ALA A 321 -16.62 -5.29 47.58
N ARG A 322 -15.80 -4.36 47.08
CA ARG A 322 -14.93 -3.54 47.94
C ARG A 322 -15.72 -2.63 48.89
N ARG A 323 -16.85 -2.07 48.46
CA ARG A 323 -17.73 -1.28 49.33
C ARG A 323 -18.36 -2.14 50.42
N GLU A 324 -18.80 -3.36 50.08
CA GLU A 324 -19.34 -4.31 51.05
C GLU A 324 -18.28 -4.72 52.07
N VAL A 325 -17.06 -5.07 51.63
CA VAL A 325 -15.94 -5.35 52.54
C VAL A 325 -15.67 -4.17 53.47
N LYS A 326 -15.62 -2.93 52.94
CA LYS A 326 -15.44 -1.72 53.78
C LYS A 326 -16.59 -1.48 54.75
N ARG A 327 -17.83 -1.85 54.38
CA ARG A 327 -19.01 -1.75 55.27
C ARG A 327 -18.97 -2.82 56.37
N MET A 328 -18.48 -4.01 56.06
CA MET A 328 -18.37 -5.11 57.03
C MET A 328 -17.14 -4.99 57.94
N GLN A 329 -16.07 -4.30 57.51
CA GLN A 329 -14.88 -4.04 58.33
C GLN A 329 -15.17 -3.46 59.73
N PRO A 330 -15.96 -2.39 59.91
CA PRO A 330 -16.26 -1.88 61.25
C PRO A 330 -17.09 -2.87 62.08
N LEU A 331 -17.93 -3.69 61.45
CA LEU A 331 -18.72 -4.71 62.15
C LEU A 331 -17.81 -5.86 62.62
N ASN A 332 -16.91 -6.34 61.76
CA ASN A 332 -15.90 -7.35 62.11
C ASN A 332 -14.98 -6.84 63.23
N ASN A 333 -14.53 -5.59 63.16
CA ASN A 333 -13.70 -4.99 64.21
C ASN A 333 -14.47 -4.87 65.54
N LEU A 334 -15.77 -4.61 65.50
CA LEU A 334 -16.62 -4.55 66.70
C LEU A 334 -16.83 -5.95 67.29
N ASP A 335 -17.04 -6.96 66.46
CA ASP A 335 -17.16 -8.35 66.90
C ASP A 335 -15.84 -8.88 67.48
N GLU A 336 -14.69 -8.50 66.88
CA GLU A 336 -13.35 -8.77 67.45
C GLU A 336 -13.15 -8.06 68.79
N GLN A 337 -13.60 -6.80 68.93
CA GLN A 337 -13.55 -6.09 70.21
C GLN A 337 -14.44 -6.74 71.28
N LYS A 338 -15.67 -7.12 70.93
CA LYS A 338 -16.57 -7.83 71.84
C LYS A 338 -15.99 -9.17 72.26
N HIS A 339 -15.38 -9.91 71.34
CA HIS A 339 -14.71 -11.17 71.67
C HIS A 339 -13.53 -10.94 72.64
N LEU A 340 -12.76 -9.87 72.48
CA LEU A 340 -11.69 -9.51 73.42
C LEU A 340 -12.26 -9.12 74.80
N ASP A 341 -13.37 -8.37 74.83
CA ASP A 341 -14.05 -7.99 76.07
C ASP A 341 -14.63 -9.22 76.80
N GLU A 342 -15.22 -10.17 76.06
CA GLU A 342 -15.72 -11.44 76.60
C GLU A 342 -14.59 -12.28 77.22
N LEU A 343 -13.45 -12.41 76.53
CA LEU A 343 -12.27 -13.10 77.07
C LEU A 343 -11.71 -12.42 78.33
N ASN A 344 -11.72 -11.09 78.35
CA ASN A 344 -11.28 -10.31 79.51
C ASN A 344 -12.23 -10.48 80.70
N ASN A 345 -13.55 -10.48 80.46
CA ASN A 345 -14.56 -10.72 81.49
C ASN A 345 -14.46 -12.15 82.04
N ASP A 346 -14.31 -13.15 81.17
CA ASP A 346 -14.09 -14.54 81.58
C ASP A 346 -12.82 -14.71 82.43
N TYR A 347 -11.79 -13.92 82.16
CA TYR A 347 -10.57 -13.90 82.96
C TYR A 347 -10.80 -13.22 84.32
N MET A 348 -11.54 -12.10 84.36
CA MET A 348 -11.92 -11.44 85.61
C MET A 348 -12.78 -12.35 86.49
N ASP A 349 -13.80 -12.99 85.93
CA ASP A 349 -14.67 -13.94 86.65
C ASP A 349 -13.87 -15.09 87.26
N ARG A 350 -12.85 -15.59 86.54
CA ARG A 350 -11.93 -16.59 87.08
C ARG A 350 -11.12 -16.06 88.26
N LEU A 351 -10.60 -14.83 88.19
CA LEU A 351 -9.90 -14.20 89.30
C LEU A 351 -10.81 -13.95 90.51
N GLU A 352 -12.08 -13.60 90.29
CA GLU A 352 -13.05 -13.41 91.37
C GLU A 352 -13.41 -14.73 92.07
N ARG A 353 -13.59 -15.81 91.30
CA ARG A 353 -13.78 -17.16 91.87
C ARG A 353 -12.58 -17.59 92.69
N ILE A 354 -11.36 -17.35 92.20
CA ILE A 354 -10.11 -17.63 92.96
C ILE A 354 -10.04 -16.77 94.23
N ARG A 355 -10.45 -15.49 94.15
CA ARG A 355 -10.51 -14.58 95.32
C ARG A 355 -11.48 -15.11 96.36
N GLN A 356 -12.67 -15.54 95.96
CA GLN A 356 -13.67 -16.12 96.87
C GLN A 356 -13.18 -17.41 97.51
N MET A 357 -12.61 -18.34 96.72
CA MET A 357 -12.01 -19.57 97.26
C MET A 357 -10.90 -19.28 98.28
N LYS A 358 -10.07 -18.26 98.06
CA LYS A 358 -9.01 -17.86 98.99
C LYS A 358 -9.56 -17.19 100.25
N LEU A 359 -10.60 -16.35 100.13
CA LEU A 359 -11.29 -15.77 101.27
C LEU A 359 -11.98 -16.85 102.12
N ASP A 360 -12.60 -17.85 101.50
CA ASP A 360 -13.25 -18.96 102.20
C ASP A 360 -12.22 -19.87 102.88
N GLN A 361 -11.06 -20.10 102.26
CA GLN A 361 -9.91 -20.76 102.91
C GLN A 361 -9.47 -20.01 104.17
N LEU A 362 -9.26 -18.69 104.08
CA LEU A 362 -8.83 -17.88 105.22
C LEU A 362 -9.89 -17.79 106.34
N ARG A 363 -11.17 -17.84 105.98
CA ARG A 363 -12.29 -17.95 106.94
C ARG A 363 -12.29 -19.30 107.65
N SER A 364 -12.02 -20.39 106.92
CA SER A 364 -11.91 -21.73 107.52
C SER A 364 -10.70 -21.88 108.45
N GLU A 365 -9.65 -21.09 108.22
CA GLU A 365 -8.45 -20.99 109.07
C GLU A 365 -8.65 -20.08 110.30
N GLY A 366 -9.83 -19.47 110.47
CA GLY A 366 -10.21 -18.73 111.68
C GLY A 366 -9.69 -17.29 111.75
N ILE A 367 -9.30 -16.68 110.63
CA ILE A 367 -8.74 -15.32 110.60
C ILE A 367 -9.85 -14.27 110.78
N PRO A 368 -9.70 -13.29 111.70
CA PRO A 368 -10.68 -12.23 111.90
C PRO A 368 -10.92 -11.37 110.65
N GLU A 369 -12.18 -11.01 110.42
CA GLU A 369 -12.68 -10.36 109.21
C GLU A 369 -12.02 -9.00 108.90
N LYS A 370 -11.47 -8.34 109.93
CA LYS A 370 -10.74 -7.07 109.83
C LYS A 370 -9.52 -7.14 108.90
N TYR A 371 -8.86 -8.30 108.82
CA TYR A 371 -7.66 -8.50 107.98
C TYR A 371 -8.00 -9.04 106.58
N LEU A 372 -9.25 -9.43 106.33
CA LEU A 372 -9.74 -9.91 105.04
C LEU A 372 -10.21 -8.76 104.14
N ALA A 373 -10.53 -7.61 104.73
CA ALA A 373 -11.05 -6.43 104.02
C ALA A 373 -10.13 -5.94 102.90
N ASP A 374 -8.80 -6.01 103.09
CA ASP A 374 -7.83 -5.56 102.08
C ASP A 374 -7.78 -6.50 100.87
N LEU A 375 -7.93 -7.82 101.08
CA LEU A 375 -7.97 -8.80 100.00
C LEU A 375 -9.31 -8.77 99.26
N GLN A 376 -10.40 -8.52 99.99
CA GLN A 376 -11.75 -8.39 99.45
C GLN A 376 -11.90 -7.14 98.57
N ASN A 377 -11.23 -6.03 98.93
CA ASN A 377 -11.31 -4.76 98.22
C ASN A 377 -10.20 -4.57 97.16
N LYS A 378 -9.35 -5.58 96.93
CA LYS A 378 -8.26 -5.50 95.95
C LYS A 378 -8.82 -5.52 94.53
N ARG A 379 -8.74 -4.37 93.85
CA ARG A 379 -9.09 -4.22 92.43
C ARG A 379 -8.00 -4.81 91.54
N PHE A 380 -8.37 -5.72 90.65
CA PHE A 380 -7.48 -6.21 89.59
C PHE A 380 -7.60 -5.28 88.38
N VAL A 381 -6.46 -4.83 87.86
CA VAL A 381 -6.38 -4.00 86.65
C VAL A 381 -5.69 -4.85 85.58
N LEU A 382 -6.41 -5.15 84.50
CA LEU A 382 -5.82 -5.72 83.29
C LEU A 382 -4.98 -4.61 82.61
N LYS A 383 -3.74 -4.92 82.24
CA LYS A 383 -2.85 -3.99 81.53
C LYS A 383 -3.06 -4.07 80.02
#